data_AF-A0A3C1DPH6-F1
#
_entry.id   AF-A0A3C1DPH6-F1
#
_cell.length_a   1.000
_cell.length_b   1.000
_cell.length_c   1.000
_cell.angle_alpha   90.00
_cell.angle_beta   90.00
_cell.angle_gamma   90.00
#
_symmetry.space_group_name_H-M   'P 1'
#
loop_
_entity.id
_entity.type
_entity.pdbx_description
1 polymer ?
#
loop_
_entity_poly.entity_id
_entity_poly.type
_entity_poly.pdbx_seq_one_letter_code
_entity_poly.pdbx_strand_id
1 'polypeptide(L)'
;MSGTQAQPQAATPAAGPRQARLFLSRLDPWTVMKTAFVLSLGLAIVIVVAIFLIWLILTVSGTFSSINQTISDLGGSGSSGLDVSDAFSFGRVIGFALFVAAFEIVLTSALATVTAAIYNVTVGFTGGVEVTLSEDSLRSAASMPNPWKRSPKPPAAS
;
A
#
# COMPACT_ATOMS: atom_id res chain seq x y z
N MET A 1 -8.26 -45.89 64.70
CA MET A 1 -7.86 -44.51 64.32
C MET A 1 -7.47 -44.53 62.86
N SER A 2 -8.37 -44.07 62.01
CA SER A 2 -8.31 -44.16 60.54
C SER A 2 -7.34 -43.10 60.01
N GLY A 3 -6.24 -43.53 59.41
CA GLY A 3 -5.32 -42.65 58.69
C GLY A 3 -5.78 -42.47 57.24
N THR A 4 -6.41 -41.34 56.94
CA THR A 4 -6.68 -40.90 55.57
C THR A 4 -5.37 -40.44 54.94
N GLN A 5 -4.75 -41.26 54.09
CA GLN A 5 -3.68 -40.78 53.21
C GLN A 5 -4.29 -40.22 51.93
N ALA A 6 -4.23 -38.90 51.79
CA ALA A 6 -4.65 -38.15 50.63
C ALA A 6 -3.75 -38.48 49.42
N GLN A 7 -4.38 -38.84 48.31
CA GLN A 7 -3.71 -39.05 47.04
C GLN A 7 -3.24 -37.68 46.48
N PRO A 8 -2.01 -37.54 45.96
CA PRO A 8 -1.54 -36.28 45.41
C PRO A 8 -2.34 -35.96 44.16
N GLN A 9 -3.15 -34.90 44.23
CA GLN A 9 -3.90 -34.39 43.10
C GLN A 9 -2.90 -33.78 42.11
N ALA A 10 -2.70 -34.46 40.98
CA ALA A 10 -1.80 -33.99 39.92
C ALA A 10 -2.25 -32.60 39.46
N ALA A 11 -1.39 -31.59 39.67
CA ALA A 11 -1.61 -30.24 39.18
C ALA A 11 -1.73 -30.30 37.65
N THR A 12 -2.88 -29.87 37.13
CA THR A 12 -3.05 -29.67 35.70
C THR A 12 -2.04 -28.61 35.24
N PRO A 13 -1.18 -28.88 34.25
CA PRO A 13 -0.25 -27.87 33.76
C PRO A 13 -1.07 -26.68 33.26
N ALA A 14 -0.84 -25.50 33.85
CA ALA A 14 -1.38 -24.25 33.34
C ALA A 14 -0.92 -24.13 31.88
N ALA A 15 -1.87 -24.21 30.95
CA ALA A 15 -1.60 -24.11 29.53
C ALA A 15 -0.88 -22.79 29.26
N GLY A 16 0.43 -22.87 28.95
CA GLY A 16 1.23 -21.72 28.58
C GLY A 16 0.61 -20.98 27.39
N PRO A 17 0.98 -19.69 27.19
CA PRO A 17 0.38 -18.83 26.17
C PRO A 17 0.41 -19.55 24.81
N ARG A 18 -0.78 -19.83 24.27
CA ARG A 18 -0.93 -20.51 22.99
C ARG A 18 -0.56 -19.53 21.88
N GLN A 19 0.70 -19.57 21.48
CA GLN A 19 1.19 -18.88 20.30
C GLN A 19 0.58 -19.53 19.06
N ALA A 20 -0.35 -18.82 18.41
CA ALA A 20 -0.88 -19.24 17.13
C ALA A 20 0.11 -18.80 16.04
N ARG A 21 0.82 -19.77 15.45
CA ARG A 21 1.65 -19.57 14.26
C ARG A 21 0.71 -19.45 13.06
N LEU A 22 0.72 -18.30 12.39
CA LEU A 22 -0.11 -18.06 11.22
C LEU A 22 0.81 -17.97 10.00
N PHE A 23 0.67 -18.92 9.08
CA PHE A 23 1.38 -18.89 7.81
C PHE A 23 0.61 -17.99 6.85
N LEU A 24 1.30 -17.00 6.26
CA LEU A 24 0.75 -16.21 5.16
C LEU A 24 0.76 -17.09 3.90
N SER A 25 -0.28 -17.91 3.75
CA SER A 25 -0.33 -18.96 2.73
C SER A 25 -0.77 -18.47 1.35
N ARG A 26 -1.39 -17.28 1.25
CA ARG A 26 -1.80 -16.64 -0.01
C ARG A 26 -1.79 -15.12 0.11
N LEU A 27 -1.32 -14.44 -0.95
CA LEU A 27 -1.58 -13.02 -1.14
C LEU A 27 -2.85 -12.88 -1.97
N ASP A 28 -3.86 -12.22 -1.41
CA ASP A 28 -5.08 -11.89 -2.15
C ASP A 28 -4.77 -10.80 -3.19
N PRO A 29 -4.91 -11.09 -4.50
CA PRO A 29 -4.60 -10.13 -5.56
C PRO A 29 -5.39 -8.83 -5.42
N TRP A 30 -6.60 -8.91 -4.86
CA TRP A 30 -7.48 -7.78 -4.59
C TRP A 30 -6.87 -6.77 -3.61
N THR A 31 -6.22 -7.25 -2.55
CA THR A 31 -5.58 -6.39 -1.54
C THR A 31 -4.30 -5.77 -2.09
N VAL A 32 -3.52 -6.53 -2.86
CA VAL A 32 -2.33 -6.03 -3.55
C VAL A 32 -2.70 -4.96 -4.57
N MET A 33 -3.79 -5.15 -5.33
CA MET A 33 -4.31 -4.16 -6.27
C MET A 33 -4.70 -2.86 -5.56
N LYS A 34 -5.42 -2.94 -4.43
CA LYS A 34 -5.83 -1.74 -3.67
C LYS A 34 -4.65 -0.97 -3.08
N THR A 35 -3.70 -1.67 -2.49
CA THR A 35 -2.52 -1.04 -1.86
C THR A 35 -1.59 -0.42 -2.90
N ALA A 36 -1.36 -1.11 -4.02
CA ALA A 36 -0.60 -0.58 -5.14
C ALA A 36 -1.28 0.64 -5.79
N PHE A 37 -2.61 0.61 -5.93
CA PHE A 37 -3.38 1.73 -6.47
C PHE A 37 -3.23 3.00 -5.60
N VAL A 38 -3.32 2.88 -4.28
CA VAL A 38 -3.16 4.03 -3.36
C VAL A 38 -1.72 4.55 -3.37
N LEU A 39 -0.73 3.66 -3.33
CA LEU A 39 0.69 4.03 -3.43
C LEU A 39 0.97 4.78 -4.72
N SER A 40 0.49 4.23 -5.83
CA SER A 40 0.71 4.80 -7.15
C SER A 40 -0.04 6.11 -7.35
N LEU A 41 -1.25 6.27 -6.82
CA LEU A 41 -1.94 7.55 -6.82
C LEU A 41 -1.13 8.64 -6.08
N GLY A 42 -0.51 8.29 -4.95
CA GLY A 42 0.42 9.18 -4.26
C GLY A 42 1.64 9.55 -5.12
N LEU A 43 2.24 8.56 -5.76
CA LEU A 43 3.41 8.74 -6.64
C LEU A 43 3.08 9.62 -7.85
N ALA A 44 1.93 9.38 -8.49
CA ALA A 44 1.39 10.16 -9.59
C ALA A 44 1.27 11.64 -9.22
N ILE A 45 0.74 11.96 -8.04
CA ILE A 45 0.64 13.35 -7.55
C ILE A 45 2.04 13.96 -7.41
N VAL A 46 2.98 13.24 -6.81
CA VAL A 46 4.38 13.71 -6.66
C VAL A 46 5.01 14.00 -8.02
N ILE A 47 4.81 13.13 -9.02
CA ILE A 47 5.33 13.31 -10.38
C ILE A 47 4.74 14.57 -11.01
N VAL A 48 3.43 14.78 -10.92
CA VAL A 48 2.77 15.97 -11.49
C VAL A 48 3.28 17.24 -10.82
N VAL A 49 3.40 17.25 -9.49
CA VAL A 49 3.93 18.39 -8.75
C VAL A 49 5.40 18.65 -9.12
N ALA A 50 6.22 17.61 -9.23
CA ALA A 50 7.62 17.76 -9.63
C ALA A 50 7.74 18.36 -11.04
N ILE A 51 6.98 17.87 -12.01
CA ILE A 51 6.97 18.42 -13.38
C ILE A 51 6.48 19.86 -13.38
N PHE A 52 5.44 20.17 -12.61
CA PHE A 52 4.94 21.54 -12.46
C PHE A 52 6.02 22.48 -11.91
N LEU A 53 6.74 22.08 -10.86
CA LEU A 53 7.80 22.90 -10.27
C LEU A 53 8.96 23.12 -11.25
N ILE A 54 9.38 22.07 -11.97
CA ILE A 54 10.41 22.19 -13.00
C ILE A 54 9.96 23.19 -14.08
N TRP A 55 8.73 23.05 -14.57
CA TRP A 55 8.17 23.94 -15.57
C TRP A 55 8.10 25.39 -15.07
N LEU A 56 7.70 25.59 -13.81
CA LEU A 56 7.64 26.90 -13.18
C LEU A 56 9.02 27.56 -13.15
N ILE A 57 10.05 26.82 -12.73
CA ILE A 57 11.43 27.30 -12.67
C ILE A 57 11.91 27.69 -14.06
N LEU A 58 11.67 26.86 -15.08
CA LEU A 58 12.06 27.13 -16.48
C LEU A 58 11.34 28.36 -17.07
N THR A 59 10.10 28.60 -16.63
CA THR A 59 9.31 29.76 -17.05
C THR A 59 9.86 31.04 -16.42
N VAL A 60 10.11 31.03 -15.11
CA VAL A 60 10.65 32.18 -14.37
C VAL A 60 12.09 32.50 -14.78
N SER A 61 12.89 31.50 -15.13
CA SER A 61 14.24 31.70 -15.66
C SER A 61 14.27 32.27 -17.08
N GLY A 62 13.13 32.37 -17.77
CA GLY A 62 13.04 32.86 -19.15
C GLY A 62 13.67 31.90 -20.17
N THR A 63 13.91 30.64 -19.81
CA THR A 63 14.62 29.67 -20.66
C THR A 63 13.92 29.49 -22.01
N PHE A 64 12.59 29.44 -22.03
CA PHE A 64 11.82 29.35 -23.28
C PHE A 64 12.01 30.57 -24.19
N SER A 65 12.09 31.77 -23.62
CA SER A 65 12.34 33.01 -24.36
C SER A 65 13.75 33.04 -24.97
N SER A 66 14.77 32.61 -24.23
CA SER A 66 16.14 32.53 -24.75
C SER A 66 16.29 31.54 -25.89
N ILE A 67 15.58 30.41 -25.83
CA ILE A 67 15.55 29.41 -26.91
C ILE A 67 14.86 30.00 -28.15
N ASN A 68 13.69 30.64 -27.98
CA ASN A 68 12.99 31.30 -29.08
C ASN A 68 13.84 32.37 -29.75
N GLN A 69 14.59 33.17 -28.97
CA GLN A 69 15.49 34.19 -29.51
C GLN A 69 16.62 33.55 -30.33
N THR A 70 17.25 32.49 -29.81
CA THR A 70 18.29 31.74 -30.53
C THR A 70 17.77 31.14 -31.84
N ILE A 71 16.56 30.58 -31.84
CA ILE A 71 15.92 30.03 -33.05
C ILE A 71 15.64 31.15 -34.06
N SER A 72 15.19 32.32 -33.58
CA SER A 72 14.89 33.48 -34.43
C SER A 72 16.17 34.04 -35.08
N ASP A 73 17.27 34.11 -34.33
CA ASP A 73 18.56 34.60 -34.80
C ASP A 73 19.19 33.68 -35.86
N LEU A 74 18.94 32.36 -35.76
CA LEU A 74 19.45 31.36 -36.71
C LEU A 74 18.53 31.12 -37.91
N GLY A 75 17.21 31.26 -37.73
CA GLY A 75 16.20 30.85 -38.72
C GLY A 75 15.89 31.88 -39.80
N GLY A 76 16.33 33.14 -39.63
CA GLY A 76 15.96 34.25 -40.51
C GLY A 76 14.45 34.55 -40.50
N SER A 77 14.08 35.78 -40.84
CA SER A 77 12.72 36.35 -40.74
C SER A 77 11.62 35.68 -41.57
N GLY A 78 11.84 34.48 -42.11
CA GLY A 78 10.90 33.74 -42.96
C GLY A 78 10.63 32.29 -42.55
N SER A 79 11.28 31.77 -41.50
CA SER A 79 10.92 30.46 -40.97
C SER A 79 9.67 30.59 -40.11
N SER A 80 8.61 29.85 -40.43
CA SER A 80 7.48 29.60 -39.53
C SER A 80 7.94 28.69 -38.38
N GLY A 81 8.96 29.16 -37.65
CA GLY A 81 9.65 28.46 -36.59
C GLY A 81 8.66 28.13 -35.49
N LEU A 82 8.61 26.86 -35.13
CA LEU A 82 7.75 26.33 -34.09
C LEU A 82 8.04 27.10 -32.78
N ASP A 83 7.07 27.89 -32.31
CA ASP A 83 7.22 28.64 -31.07
C ASP A 83 7.39 27.67 -29.91
N VAL A 84 8.60 27.61 -29.35
CA VAL A 84 8.94 26.67 -28.28
C VAL A 84 8.14 26.99 -27.02
N SER A 85 7.77 28.26 -26.81
CA SER A 85 6.93 28.68 -25.69
C SER A 85 5.50 28.14 -25.82
N ASP A 86 4.96 28.06 -27.04
CA ASP A 86 3.66 27.42 -27.29
C ASP A 86 3.76 25.88 -27.16
N ALA A 87 4.85 25.30 -27.67
CA ALA A 87 5.12 23.87 -27.59
C ALA A 87 5.19 23.34 -26.15
N PHE A 88 5.83 24.10 -25.26
CA PHE A 88 5.96 23.81 -23.83
C PHE A 88 5.04 24.67 -22.96
N SER A 89 3.91 25.10 -23.51
CA SER A 89 2.89 25.83 -22.76
C SER A 89 2.40 25.04 -21.54
N PHE A 90 1.98 25.75 -20.50
CA PHE A 90 1.49 25.17 -19.24
C PHE A 90 0.50 24.03 -19.46
N GLY A 91 -0.50 24.24 -20.31
CA GLY A 91 -1.54 23.26 -20.57
C GLY A 91 -1.00 21.97 -21.21
N ARG A 92 -0.05 22.08 -22.14
CA ARG A 92 0.57 20.90 -22.77
C ARG A 92 1.47 20.14 -21.80
N VAL A 93 2.26 20.85 -21.00
CA VAL A 93 3.17 20.24 -20.03
C VAL A 93 2.40 19.55 -18.92
N ILE A 94 1.38 20.18 -18.35
CA ILE A 94 0.50 19.56 -17.35
C ILE A 94 -0.31 18.41 -17.96
N GLY A 95 -0.84 18.57 -19.18
CA GLY A 95 -1.55 17.50 -19.88
C GLY A 95 -0.65 16.26 -20.09
N PHE A 96 0.59 16.46 -20.51
CA PHE A 96 1.57 15.39 -20.64
C PHE A 96 1.95 14.78 -19.29
N ALA A 97 2.14 15.60 -18.25
CA ALA A 97 2.41 15.13 -16.89
C ALA A 97 1.30 14.22 -16.36
N LEU A 98 0.04 14.60 -16.58
CA LEU A 98 -1.13 13.80 -16.21
C LEU A 98 -1.19 12.49 -17.00
N PHE A 99 -0.84 12.51 -18.28
CA PHE A 99 -0.75 11.29 -19.08
C PHE A 99 0.32 10.33 -18.54
N VAL A 100 1.53 10.85 -18.26
CA VAL A 100 2.62 10.06 -17.67
C VAL A 100 2.21 9.50 -16.30
N ALA A 101 1.56 10.30 -15.48
CA ALA A 101 1.06 9.88 -14.18
C ALA A 101 0.00 8.77 -14.29
N ALA A 102 -0.95 8.90 -15.22
CA ALA A 102 -1.94 7.85 -15.48
C ALA A 102 -1.28 6.54 -15.97
N PHE A 103 -0.26 6.65 -16.82
CA PHE A 103 0.50 5.52 -17.31
C PHE A 103 1.28 4.80 -16.19
N GLU A 104 1.89 5.56 -15.28
CA GLU A 104 2.53 5.01 -14.08
C GLU A 104 1.55 4.23 -13.22
N ILE A 105 0.32 4.73 -13.02
CA ILE A 105 -0.72 4.01 -12.28
C ILE A 105 -1.05 2.65 -12.87
N VAL A 106 -1.16 2.58 -14.18
CA VAL A 106 -1.42 1.32 -14.88
C VAL A 106 -0.23 0.37 -14.73
N LEU A 107 1.00 0.85 -14.94
CA LEU A 107 2.22 0.07 -14.80
C LEU A 107 2.35 -0.51 -13.39
N THR A 108 2.28 0.32 -12.35
CA THR A 108 2.46 -0.10 -10.96
C THR A 108 1.37 -1.09 -10.54
N SER A 109 0.13 -0.89 -10.98
CA SER A 109 -0.98 -1.83 -10.73
C SER A 109 -0.77 -3.17 -11.43
N ALA A 110 -0.29 -3.15 -12.68
CA ALA A 110 0.02 -4.36 -13.44
C ALA A 110 1.18 -5.13 -12.78
N LEU A 111 2.26 -4.43 -12.42
CA LEU A 111 3.40 -5.02 -11.70
C LEU A 111 2.95 -5.67 -10.39
N ALA A 112 2.13 -4.98 -9.59
CA ALA A 112 1.63 -5.50 -8.34
C ALA A 112 0.79 -6.79 -8.53
N THR A 113 -0.03 -6.82 -9.59
CA THR A 113 -0.81 -8.02 -9.96
C THR A 113 0.11 -9.18 -10.32
N VAL A 114 1.15 -8.93 -11.12
CA VAL A 114 2.16 -9.94 -11.49
C VAL A 114 2.92 -10.44 -10.26
N THR A 115 3.34 -9.55 -9.36
CA THR A 115 4.01 -9.91 -8.10
C THR A 115 3.12 -10.81 -7.24
N ALA A 116 1.83 -10.49 -7.11
CA ALA A 116 0.89 -11.33 -6.38
C ALA A 116 0.74 -12.73 -7.01
N ALA A 117 0.64 -12.80 -8.34
CA ALA A 117 0.55 -14.07 -9.06
C ALA A 117 1.82 -14.93 -8.88
N ILE A 118 3.01 -14.32 -8.99
CA ILE A 118 4.29 -15.02 -8.79
C ILE A 118 4.43 -15.53 -7.35
N TYR A 119 4.08 -14.70 -6.35
CA TYR A 119 4.12 -15.12 -4.95
C TYR A 119 3.20 -16.32 -4.70
N ASN A 120 1.98 -16.29 -5.23
CA ASN A 120 1.00 -17.36 -5.08
C ASN A 120 1.51 -18.70 -5.66
N VAL A 121 2.28 -18.68 -6.76
CA VAL A 121 2.92 -19.89 -7.30
C VAL A 121 4.08 -20.36 -6.41
N THR A 122 4.86 -19.43 -5.85
CA THR A 122 6.08 -19.74 -5.09
C THR A 122 5.80 -20.36 -3.72
N VAL A 123 4.72 -19.95 -3.04
CA VAL A 123 4.35 -20.45 -1.70
C VAL A 123 4.11 -21.97 -1.70
N GLY A 124 3.57 -22.53 -2.78
CA GLY A 124 3.37 -23.97 -2.92
C GLY A 124 4.67 -24.77 -2.86
N PHE A 125 5.82 -24.16 -3.21
CA PHE A 125 7.13 -24.80 -3.20
C PHE A 125 7.95 -24.50 -1.93
N THR A 126 7.74 -23.34 -1.29
CA THR A 126 8.59 -22.85 -0.18
C THR A 126 7.93 -22.87 1.19
N GLY A 127 6.63 -23.19 1.30
CA GLY A 127 5.92 -23.27 2.59
C GLY A 127 5.36 -21.92 3.10
N GLY A 128 5.59 -20.82 2.38
CA GLY A 128 5.04 -19.49 2.70
C GLY A 128 5.84 -18.70 3.74
N VAL A 129 5.40 -17.47 3.99
CA VAL A 129 6.04 -16.60 5.01
C VAL A 129 5.36 -16.85 6.36
N GLU A 130 6.11 -17.33 7.36
CA GLU A 130 5.59 -17.53 8.73
C GLU A 130 5.46 -16.17 9.43
N VAL A 131 4.23 -15.80 9.82
CA VAL A 131 3.95 -14.58 10.57
C VAL A 131 3.65 -14.96 12.02
N THR A 132 4.46 -14.46 12.93
CA THR A 132 4.24 -14.65 14.38
C THR A 132 3.38 -13.51 14.90
N LEU A 133 2.13 -13.80 15.27
CA LEU A 133 1.27 -12.84 15.95
C LEU A 133 1.79 -12.61 17.38
N SER A 134 2.08 -11.34 17.69
CA SER A 134 2.52 -10.92 19.02
C SER A 134 1.38 -10.97 20.03
N GLU A 135 1.65 -11.54 21.21
CA GLU A 135 0.68 -11.86 22.26
C GLU A 135 -0.14 -10.67 22.79
N ASP A 136 0.30 -9.43 22.56
CA ASP A 136 -0.40 -8.20 22.97
C ASP A 136 -1.78 -8.05 22.30
N SER A 137 -1.90 -8.50 21.05
CA SER A 137 -3.17 -8.48 20.31
C SER A 137 -4.20 -9.48 20.86
N LEU A 138 -3.73 -10.66 21.28
CA LEU A 138 -4.57 -11.69 21.90
C LEU A 138 -4.98 -11.31 23.33
N ARG A 139 -4.07 -10.70 24.10
CA ARG A 139 -4.36 -10.19 25.45
C ARG A 139 -5.37 -9.06 25.41
N SER A 140 -5.24 -8.13 24.46
CA SER A 140 -6.19 -7.04 24.27
C SER A 140 -7.59 -7.56 23.92
N ALA A 141 -7.71 -8.50 22.98
CA ALA A 141 -8.99 -9.13 22.64
C ALA A 141 -9.60 -9.96 23.79
N ALA A 142 -8.78 -10.63 24.61
CA ALA A 142 -9.24 -11.38 25.79
C ALA A 142 -9.69 -10.47 26.95
N SER A 143 -9.17 -9.25 27.03
CA SER A 143 -9.57 -8.25 28.03
C SER A 143 -10.88 -7.53 27.70
N MET A 144 -11.39 -7.69 26.46
CA MET A 144 -12.68 -7.10 26.08
C MET A 144 -13.83 -7.81 26.80
N PRO A 145 -14.78 -7.06 27.41
CA PRO A 145 -15.98 -7.64 28.00
C PRO A 145 -16.76 -8.42 26.94
N ASN A 146 -16.98 -9.71 27.16
CA ASN A 146 -17.66 -10.58 26.20
C ASN A 146 -19.15 -10.16 26.06
N PRO A 147 -19.58 -9.57 24.92
CA PRO A 147 -20.94 -9.06 24.77
C PRO A 147 -21.98 -10.18 24.60
N TRP A 148 -21.55 -11.43 24.40
CA TRP A 148 -22.41 -12.58 24.13
C TRP A 148 -22.62 -13.51 25.33
N LYS A 149 -22.13 -13.14 26.53
CA LYS A 149 -22.45 -13.89 27.75
C LYS A 149 -23.94 -13.73 28.06
N ARG A 150 -24.75 -14.69 27.60
CA ARG A 150 -26.16 -14.79 28.00
C ARG A 150 -26.22 -15.15 29.49
N SER A 151 -26.94 -14.33 30.26
CA SER A 151 -27.23 -14.58 31.67
C SER A 151 -27.99 -15.90 31.81
N PRO A 152 -27.69 -16.74 32.83
CA PRO A 152 -28.43 -17.97 33.06
C PRO A 152 -29.90 -17.65 33.35
N LYS A 153 -30.81 -18.42 32.72
CA LYS A 153 -32.26 -18.27 32.90
C LYS A 153 -32.64 -18.75 34.30
N PRO A 154 -33.36 -17.95 35.11
CA PRO A 154 -33.76 -18.36 36.45
C PRO A 154 -34.65 -19.61 36.39
N PRO A 155 -34.56 -20.49 37.40
CA PRO A 155 -35.40 -21.68 37.46
C PRO A 155 -36.87 -21.27 37.52
N ALA A 156 -37.69 -21.88 36.67
CA ALA A 156 -39.13 -21.67 36.71
C ALA A 156 -39.64 -22.20 38.05
N ALA A 157 -40.17 -21.29 38.88
CA ALA A 157 -40.86 -21.66 40.11
C ALA A 157 -42.09 -22.47 39.74
N SER A 158 -42.17 -23.71 40.25
CA SER A 158 -43.31 -24.63 40.18
C SER A 158 -44.37 -24.27 41.20
#